data_AF-A0A7L0FNW7-F1
#
_entry.id   AF-A0A7L0FNW7-F1
#
_cell.length_a   1.000
_cell.length_b   1.000
_cell.length_c   1.000
_cell.angle_alpha   90.00
_cell.angle_beta   90.00
_cell.angle_gamma   90.00
#
_symmetry.space_group_name_H-M   'P 1'
#
loop_
_entity.id
_entity.type
_entity.pdbx_description
1 polymer ?
#
loop_
_entity_poly.entity_id
_entity_poly.type
_entity_poly.pdbx_seq_one_letter_code
_entity_poly.pdbx_strand_id
1 'polypeptide(L)'
;GIIPPHHESHALVMKYRKEQYWDIHHALRVIRFINDSTPQVDVFLRIHQLESGKLPRNLAFPLSLSFCFNTNIVPRLWMLECGRRKCFLPLTAEVINCLPNYDKKHKEQYLNIEDNRLLMHLKACAAMSKLPYDLWFKKCFAGCLPESSLQR
;
A
#
# COMPACT_ATOMS: atom_id res chain seq x y z
N GLY A 1 -9.56 -9.24 8.22
CA GLY A 1 -10.67 -8.35 8.63
C GLY A 1 -10.27 -7.60 9.88
N ILE A 2 -10.12 -6.28 9.81
CA ILE A 2 -9.45 -5.51 10.87
C ILE A 2 -10.40 -5.17 12.04
N ILE A 3 -11.66 -4.91 11.73
CA ILE A 3 -12.74 -4.70 12.69
C ILE A 3 -13.74 -5.85 12.52
N PRO A 4 -14.17 -6.53 13.60
CA PRO A 4 -15.14 -7.61 13.51
C PRO A 4 -16.53 -7.09 13.12
N PRO A 5 -17.42 -7.93 12.58
CA PRO A 5 -18.79 -7.53 12.25
C PRO A 5 -19.60 -7.12 13.50
N HIS A 6 -19.27 -7.68 14.67
CA HIS A 6 -19.94 -7.37 15.94
C HIS A 6 -19.52 -6.00 16.48
N HIS A 7 -20.44 -5.04 16.46
CA HIS A 7 -20.18 -3.65 16.86
C HIS A 7 -19.67 -3.51 18.31
N GLU A 8 -20.20 -4.32 19.22
CA GLU A 8 -19.81 -4.31 20.64
C GLU A 8 -18.31 -4.56 20.85
N SER A 9 -17.69 -5.31 19.94
CA SER A 9 -16.27 -5.63 19.99
C SER A 9 -15.38 -4.53 19.41
N HIS A 10 -15.94 -3.51 18.72
CA HIS A 10 -15.16 -2.50 18.00
C HIS A 10 -14.23 -1.71 18.94
N ALA A 11 -14.76 -1.21 20.06
CA ALA A 11 -13.97 -0.41 21.01
C ALA A 11 -12.80 -1.21 21.59
N LEU A 12 -13.04 -2.48 21.95
CA LEU A 12 -12.04 -3.37 22.51
C LEU A 12 -10.96 -3.72 21.47
N VAL A 13 -11.36 -4.11 20.26
CA VAL A 13 -10.42 -4.42 19.18
C VAL A 13 -9.57 -3.21 18.83
N MET A 14 -10.17 -2.03 18.75
CA MET A 14 -9.45 -0.78 18.47
C MET A 14 -8.46 -0.39 19.58
N LYS A 15 -8.77 -0.72 20.84
CA LYS A 15 -7.82 -0.57 21.95
C LYS A 15 -6.58 -1.45 21.72
N TYR A 16 -6.76 -2.73 21.44
CA TYR A 16 -5.63 -3.65 21.20
C TYR A 16 -4.81 -3.26 19.98
N ARG A 17 -5.44 -2.80 18.89
CA ARG A 17 -4.72 -2.30 17.70
C ARG A 17 -3.86 -1.07 18.02
N LYS A 18 -4.37 -0.18 18.87
CA LYS A 18 -3.63 1.01 19.30
C LYS A 18 -2.42 0.65 20.15
N GLU A 19 -2.58 -0.28 21.10
CA GLU A 19 -1.49 -0.78 21.95
C GLU A 19 -0.40 -1.44 21.09
N GLN A 20 -0.80 -2.36 20.20
CA GLN A 20 0.09 -3.00 19.22
C GLN A 20 0.90 -1.98 18.41
N TYR A 21 0.25 -0.93 17.88
CA TYR A 21 0.94 0.12 17.14
C TYR A 21 2.02 0.81 17.97
N TRP A 22 1.71 1.18 19.22
CA TRP A 22 2.65 1.90 20.07
C TRP A 22 3.81 1.02 20.53
N ASP A 23 3.58 -0.27 20.78
CA ASP A 23 4.63 -1.22 21.13
C ASP A 23 5.66 -1.34 20.00
N ILE A 24 5.20 -1.50 18.76
CA ILE A 24 6.07 -1.62 17.58
C ILE A 24 6.76 -0.28 17.29
N HIS A 25 6.02 0.83 17.36
CA HIS A 25 6.59 2.16 17.17
C HIS A 25 7.68 2.46 18.22
N HIS A 26 7.44 2.10 19.48
CA HIS A 26 8.43 2.24 20.54
C HIS A 26 9.65 1.36 20.28
N ALA A 27 9.46 0.08 19.93
CA ALA A 27 10.55 -0.81 19.57
C ALA A 27 11.42 -0.23 18.45
N LEU A 28 10.81 0.27 17.37
CA LEU A 28 11.51 0.91 16.25
C LEU A 28 12.31 2.15 16.65
N ARG A 29 11.82 2.97 17.61
CA ARG A 29 12.60 4.08 18.19
C ARG A 29 13.80 3.57 18.97
N VAL A 30 13.61 2.55 19.82
CA VAL A 30 14.67 1.97 20.65
C VAL A 30 15.79 1.39 19.78
N ILE A 31 15.45 0.69 18.70
CA ILE A 31 16.43 0.15 17.74
C ILE A 31 16.90 1.17 16.69
N ARG A 32 16.51 2.46 16.83
CA ARG A 32 16.95 3.60 16.01
C ARG A 32 16.59 3.50 14.53
N PHE A 33 15.50 2.80 14.19
CA PHE A 33 14.98 2.75 12.82
C PHE A 33 14.10 3.94 12.48
N ILE A 34 13.53 4.60 13.48
CA ILE A 34 12.71 5.80 13.32
C ILE A 34 13.08 6.85 14.37
N ASN A 35 12.83 8.12 14.04
CA ASN A 35 13.00 9.28 14.91
C ASN A 35 11.89 10.31 14.62
N ASP A 36 11.91 11.43 15.35
CA ASP A 36 10.88 12.47 15.23
C ASP A 36 10.92 13.21 13.87
N SER A 37 12.01 13.06 13.10
CA SER A 37 12.13 13.59 11.72
C SER A 37 11.73 12.57 10.63
N THR A 38 11.42 11.32 11.00
CA THR A 38 11.09 10.27 10.03
C THR A 38 9.71 10.54 9.43
N PRO A 39 9.57 10.60 8.10
CA PRO A 39 8.27 10.77 7.46
C PRO A 39 7.28 9.68 7.90
N GLN A 40 6.02 10.05 8.11
CA GLN A 40 4.99 9.13 8.62
C GLN A 40 4.83 7.87 7.75
N VAL A 41 5.03 8.00 6.43
CA VAL A 41 4.97 6.87 5.49
C VAL A 41 6.09 5.87 5.77
N ASP A 42 7.29 6.36 6.02
CA ASP A 42 8.45 5.52 6.32
C ASP A 42 8.27 4.84 7.68
N VAL A 43 7.66 5.52 8.65
CA VAL A 43 7.26 4.91 9.93
C VAL A 43 6.35 3.70 9.69
N PHE A 44 5.30 3.84 8.86
CA PHE A 44 4.40 2.73 8.55
C PHE A 44 5.09 1.58 7.82
N LEU A 45 5.99 1.90 6.89
CA LEU A 45 6.80 0.90 6.23
C LEU A 45 7.65 0.11 7.23
N ARG A 46 8.31 0.79 8.17
CA ARG A 46 9.12 0.13 9.20
C ARG A 46 8.28 -0.72 10.15
N ILE A 47 7.08 -0.26 10.52
CA ILE A 47 6.12 -1.04 11.32
C ILE A 47 5.77 -2.32 10.59
N HIS A 48 5.36 -2.24 9.32
CA HIS A 48 5.03 -3.42 8.52
C HIS A 48 6.21 -4.39 8.39
N GLN A 49 7.41 -3.87 8.12
CA GLN A 49 8.61 -4.68 8.00
C GLN A 49 8.92 -5.43 9.30
N LEU A 50 8.75 -4.78 10.46
CA LEU A 50 8.95 -5.42 11.75
C LEU A 50 7.88 -6.49 12.04
N GLU A 51 6.61 -6.19 11.81
CA GLU A 51 5.50 -7.16 12.00
C GLU A 51 5.61 -8.38 11.08
N SER A 52 6.09 -8.18 9.85
CA SER A 52 6.26 -9.26 8.87
C SER A 52 7.59 -10.02 8.99
N GLY A 53 8.45 -9.66 9.95
CA GLY A 53 9.77 -10.26 10.13
C GLY A 53 10.76 -9.95 9.00
N LYS A 54 10.51 -8.88 8.22
CA LYS A 54 11.29 -8.45 7.06
C LYS A 54 12.05 -7.14 7.30
N LEU A 55 12.25 -6.76 8.56
CA LEU A 55 13.00 -5.55 8.91
C LEU A 55 14.46 -5.72 8.46
N PRO A 56 14.99 -4.83 7.59
CA PRO A 56 16.36 -4.95 7.12
C PRO A 56 17.32 -4.70 8.28
N ARG A 57 18.54 -5.22 8.20
CA ARG A 57 19.56 -5.02 9.25
C ARG A 57 20.02 -3.57 9.37
N ASN A 58 19.97 -2.78 8.29
CA ASN A 58 20.40 -1.38 8.26
C ASN A 58 19.47 -0.54 7.37
N LEU A 59 19.28 0.73 7.74
CA LEU A 59 18.51 1.74 6.99
C LEU A 59 19.07 2.00 5.59
N ALA A 60 20.37 1.78 5.38
CA ALA A 60 21.05 1.95 4.09
C ALA A 60 20.71 0.85 3.06
N PHE A 61 19.97 -0.20 3.45
CA PHE A 61 19.56 -1.23 2.51
C PHE A 61 18.46 -0.67 1.58
N PRO A 62 18.55 -0.87 0.25
CA PRO A 62 17.56 -0.37 -0.67
C PRO A 62 16.17 -0.83 -0.24
N LEU A 63 15.24 0.11 -0.09
CA LEU A 63 13.84 -0.22 0.15
C LEU A 63 13.41 -1.12 -1.02
N SER A 64 13.08 -2.37 -0.74
CA SER A 64 12.60 -3.26 -1.79
C SER A 64 11.36 -2.63 -2.41
N LEU A 65 11.40 -2.41 -3.72
CA LEU A 65 10.34 -1.78 -4.53
C LEU A 65 8.94 -2.38 -4.30
N SER A 66 8.87 -3.55 -3.67
CA SER A 66 7.65 -4.27 -3.27
C SER A 66 6.75 -3.50 -2.29
N PHE A 67 7.25 -2.45 -1.63
CA PHE A 67 6.43 -1.58 -0.76
C PHE A 67 6.26 -0.15 -1.30
N CYS A 68 6.56 0.12 -2.57
CA CYS A 68 6.29 1.43 -3.15
C CYS A 68 4.78 1.64 -3.42
N PHE A 69 3.93 1.56 -2.39
CA PHE A 69 2.73 2.41 -2.39
C PHE A 69 3.22 3.84 -2.18
N ASN A 70 3.03 4.69 -3.20
CA ASN A 70 3.44 6.08 -3.13
C ASN A 70 2.93 6.74 -1.84
N THR A 71 3.80 7.55 -1.27
CA THR A 71 3.75 8.25 0.02
C THR A 71 2.54 9.14 0.27
N ASN A 72 1.64 9.30 -0.70
CA ASN A 72 0.46 10.17 -0.58
C ASN A 72 -0.87 9.41 -0.46
N ILE A 73 -0.90 8.13 -0.84
CA ILE A 73 -2.14 7.34 -0.87
C ILE A 73 -2.31 6.49 0.37
N VAL A 74 -1.21 5.93 0.89
CA VAL A 74 -1.26 5.28 2.21
C VAL A 74 -1.75 6.31 3.23
N PRO A 75 -1.25 7.56 3.27
CA PRO A 75 -1.72 8.52 4.24
C PRO A 75 -3.21 8.90 4.15
N ARG A 76 -3.68 8.93 2.90
CA ARG A 76 -5.05 9.08 2.43
C ARG A 76 -6.10 8.20 3.08
N LEU A 77 -5.98 6.92 2.73
CA LEU A 77 -6.97 5.89 2.97
C LEU A 77 -7.01 5.46 4.45
N TRP A 78 -5.97 5.74 5.26
CA TRP A 78 -6.02 5.49 6.71
C TRP A 78 -6.75 6.57 7.51
N MET A 79 -7.03 7.73 6.92
CA MET A 79 -7.67 8.88 7.58
C MET A 79 -9.18 8.98 7.36
N LEU A 80 -9.74 8.27 6.37
CA LEU A 80 -11.18 8.31 6.13
C LEU A 80 -11.93 7.34 7.05
N GLU A 81 -12.63 7.96 7.99
CA GLU A 81 -13.81 7.47 8.70
C GLU A 81 -13.61 6.45 9.82
N CYS A 82 -12.99 6.94 10.90
CA CYS A 82 -13.57 6.70 12.22
C CYS A 82 -13.85 8.07 12.85
N GLY A 83 -15.12 8.40 13.06
CA GLY A 83 -15.57 9.72 13.51
C GLY A 83 -14.66 10.31 14.59
N ARG A 84 -13.99 11.43 14.25
CA ARG A 84 -13.23 12.30 15.15
C ARG A 84 -12.13 11.66 16.04
N ARG A 85 -11.69 10.41 15.83
CA ARG A 85 -10.55 9.83 16.55
C ARG A 85 -9.60 9.14 15.58
N LYS A 86 -8.32 9.54 15.63
CA LYS A 86 -7.22 9.01 14.83
C LYS A 86 -7.10 7.49 15.05
N CYS A 87 -7.61 6.70 14.12
CA CYS A 87 -7.53 5.24 14.17
C CYS A 87 -6.40 4.78 13.24
N PHE A 88 -5.33 4.26 13.84
CA PHE A 88 -4.22 3.63 13.15
C PHE A 88 -4.58 2.15 12.94
N LEU A 89 -4.98 1.76 11.73
CA LEU A 89 -5.16 0.35 11.37
C LEU A 89 -3.93 -0.11 10.55
N PRO A 90 -3.28 -1.24 10.91
CA PRO A 90 -2.21 -1.82 10.12
C PRO A 90 -2.81 -2.52 8.89
N LEU A 91 -3.17 -1.74 7.86
CA LEU A 91 -3.70 -2.21 6.57
C LEU A 91 -2.63 -2.76 5.62
N THR A 92 -1.37 -2.81 6.05
CA THR A 92 -0.23 -3.04 5.16
C THR A 92 -0.12 -4.49 4.70
N ALA A 93 -0.55 -5.47 5.50
CA ALA A 93 -0.40 -6.88 5.13
C ALA A 93 -1.55 -7.43 4.26
N GLU A 94 -2.82 -7.14 4.61
CA GLU A 94 -3.97 -7.67 3.86
C GLU A 94 -4.07 -7.01 2.46
N VAL A 95 -3.82 -5.71 2.32
CA VAL A 95 -3.86 -5.03 1.01
C VAL A 95 -2.76 -5.52 0.06
N ILE A 96 -1.57 -5.80 0.59
CA ILE A 96 -0.44 -6.28 -0.22
C ILE A 96 -0.64 -7.73 -0.65
N ASN A 97 -1.18 -8.59 0.21
CA ASN A 97 -1.46 -9.98 -0.11
C ASN A 97 -2.69 -10.15 -1.03
N CYS A 98 -3.55 -9.14 -1.11
CA CYS A 98 -4.71 -9.12 -2.00
C CYS A 98 -4.42 -8.53 -3.39
N LEU A 99 -3.18 -8.11 -3.69
CA LEU A 99 -2.84 -7.66 -5.04
C LEU A 99 -2.95 -8.85 -6.00
N PRO A 100 -3.90 -8.83 -6.95
CA PRO A 100 -4.03 -9.91 -7.91
C PRO A 100 -2.73 -10.03 -8.71
N ASN A 101 -2.26 -11.26 -8.91
CA ASN A 101 -1.19 -11.53 -9.86
C ASN A 101 -1.65 -11.02 -11.23
N TYR A 102 -1.10 -9.89 -11.64
CA TYR A 102 -1.47 -9.26 -12.90
C TYR A 102 -0.87 -10.05 -14.06
N ASP A 103 -1.73 -10.67 -14.88
CA ASP A 103 -1.33 -11.23 -16.16
C ASP A 103 -1.45 -10.18 -17.27
N LYS A 104 -0.31 -9.85 -17.88
CA LYS A 104 -0.21 -8.95 -19.03
C LYS A 104 -1.16 -9.35 -20.16
N LYS A 105 -1.43 -10.66 -20.32
CA LYS A 105 -2.30 -11.20 -21.38
C LYS A 105 -3.74 -10.72 -21.27
N HIS A 106 -4.29 -10.62 -20.06
CA HIS A 106 -5.68 -10.20 -19.87
C HIS A 106 -5.91 -8.75 -20.33
N LYS A 107 -4.95 -7.85 -20.10
CA LYS A 107 -5.08 -6.45 -20.53
C LYS A 107 -5.00 -6.29 -22.05
N GLU A 108 -4.20 -7.11 -22.73
CA GLU A 108 -4.22 -7.12 -24.20
C GLU A 108 -5.57 -7.57 -24.74
N GLN A 109 -6.16 -8.59 -24.11
CA GLN A 109 -7.48 -9.09 -24.49
C GLN A 109 -8.56 -8.03 -24.30
N TYR A 110 -8.63 -7.39 -23.14
CA TYR A 110 -9.59 -6.31 -22.89
C TYR A 110 -9.36 -5.12 -23.84
N LEU A 111 -8.11 -4.69 -24.05
CA LEU A 111 -7.83 -3.61 -24.98
C LEU A 111 -8.17 -3.97 -26.42
N ASN A 112 -8.02 -5.24 -26.82
CA ASN A 112 -8.41 -5.71 -28.15
C ASN A 112 -9.92 -5.65 -28.37
N ILE A 113 -10.70 -5.95 -27.33
CA ILE A 113 -12.17 -5.91 -27.37
C ILE A 113 -12.65 -4.45 -27.42
N GLU A 114 -12.06 -3.56 -26.62
CA GLU A 114 -12.45 -2.15 -26.54
C GLU A 114 -11.94 -1.31 -27.72
N ASP A 115 -10.66 -1.45 -28.10
CA ASP A 115 -10.05 -0.73 -29.22
C ASP A 115 -8.85 -1.50 -29.82
N ASN A 116 -9.17 -2.34 -30.82
CA ASN A 116 -8.17 -3.09 -31.58
C ASN A 116 -7.18 -2.18 -32.32
N ARG A 117 -7.63 -1.04 -32.87
CA ARG A 117 -6.75 -0.13 -33.64
C ARG A 117 -5.64 0.43 -32.75
N LEU A 118 -5.98 0.82 -31.52
CA LEU A 118 -5.00 1.26 -30.53
C LEU A 118 -4.04 0.13 -30.15
N LEU A 119 -4.55 -1.09 -29.92
CA LEU A 119 -3.70 -2.24 -29.62
C LEU A 119 -2.70 -2.53 -30.74
N MET A 120 -3.15 -2.53 -32.00
CA MET A 120 -2.30 -2.75 -33.16
C MET A 120 -1.24 -1.68 -33.30
N HIS A 121 -1.57 -0.41 -33.03
CA HIS A 121 -0.60 0.67 -33.00
C HIS A 121 0.47 0.47 -31.91
N LEU A 122 0.05 0.13 -30.69
CA LEU A 122 0.99 -0.15 -29.59
C LEU A 122 1.91 -1.34 -29.88
N LYS A 123 1.39 -2.36 -30.57
CA LYS A 123 2.19 -3.52 -31.04
C LYS A 123 3.17 -3.12 -32.15
N ALA A 124 2.73 -2.35 -33.14
CA ALA A 124 3.57 -1.85 -34.22
C ALA A 124 4.75 -1.01 -33.70
N CYS A 125 4.53 -0.23 -32.64
CA CYS A 125 5.57 0.57 -32.00
C CYS A 125 6.41 -0.20 -30.96
N ALA A 126 6.19 -1.50 -30.76
CA ALA A 126 6.81 -2.32 -29.70
C ALA A 126 6.68 -1.67 -28.29
N ALA A 127 5.60 -0.92 -28.06
CA ALA A 127 5.37 -0.18 -26.83
C ALA A 127 4.75 -1.04 -25.73
N MET A 128 4.14 -2.18 -26.10
CA MET A 128 3.45 -3.07 -25.16
C MET A 128 4.32 -3.51 -23.99
N SER A 129 5.59 -3.87 -24.23
CA SER A 129 6.51 -4.29 -23.18
C SER A 129 7.02 -3.13 -22.30
N LYS A 130 6.87 -1.88 -22.75
CA LYS A 130 7.37 -0.66 -22.10
C LYS A 130 6.30 0.09 -21.30
N LEU A 131 5.05 -0.37 -21.34
CA LEU A 131 3.99 0.24 -20.54
C LEU A 131 4.31 0.16 -19.05
N PRO A 132 3.89 1.15 -18.24
CA PRO A 132 4.23 1.23 -16.83
C PRO A 132 3.35 0.29 -15.98
N TYR A 133 3.44 -1.02 -16.24
CA TYR A 133 2.68 -2.06 -15.54
C TYR A 133 2.91 -2.04 -14.03
N ASP A 134 4.14 -1.78 -13.59
CA ASP A 134 4.45 -1.68 -12.17
C ASP A 134 3.70 -0.51 -11.51
N LEU A 135 3.58 0.64 -12.20
CA LEU A 135 2.80 1.78 -11.71
C LEU A 135 1.31 1.42 -11.60
N TRP A 136 0.76 0.73 -12.59
CA TRP A 136 -0.66 0.41 -12.64
C TRP A 136 -1.05 -0.72 -11.67
N PHE A 137 -0.23 -1.76 -11.55
CA PHE A 137 -0.63 -3.00 -10.90
C PHE A 137 0.14 -3.35 -9.63
N LYS A 138 1.39 -2.87 -9.47
CA LYS A 138 2.09 -2.99 -8.17
C LYS A 138 1.83 -1.79 -7.28
N LYS A 139 1.74 -0.59 -7.88
CA LYS A 139 1.43 0.65 -7.16
C LYS A 139 -0.05 1.02 -7.23
N CYS A 140 -0.90 0.24 -7.89
CA CYS A 140 -2.34 0.53 -8.03
C CYS A 140 -2.61 1.97 -8.48
N PHE A 141 -1.93 2.45 -9.52
CA PHE A 141 -2.04 3.82 -10.03
C PHE A 141 -1.66 4.92 -9.03
N ALA A 142 -0.97 4.57 -7.94
CA ALA A 142 -0.61 5.52 -6.92
C ALA A 142 0.39 6.55 -7.43
N GLY A 143 0.04 7.84 -7.29
CA GLY A 143 0.80 8.96 -7.86
C GLY A 143 0.59 9.17 -9.37
N CYS A 144 -0.28 8.38 -10.00
CA CYS A 144 -0.73 8.59 -11.38
C CYS A 144 -2.11 9.27 -11.42
N LEU A 145 -3.05 8.78 -10.59
CA LEU A 145 -4.39 9.35 -10.45
C LEU A 145 -4.48 10.21 -9.19
N PRO A 146 -5.28 11.29 -9.20
CA PRO A 146 -5.56 12.04 -7.98
C PRO A 146 -6.32 11.16 -6.99
N GLU A 147 -6.08 11.35 -5.70
CA GLU A 147 -6.56 10.49 -4.62
C GLU A 147 -8.09 10.38 -4.61
N SER A 148 -8.80 11.46 -4.93
CA SER A 148 -10.27 11.49 -5.00
C SER A 148 -10.85 10.57 -6.07
N SER A 149 -10.08 10.31 -7.14
CA SER A 149 -10.47 9.35 -8.17
C SER A 149 -10.00 7.95 -7.85
N LEU A 150 -8.83 7.81 -7.23
CA LEU A 150 -8.25 6.50 -6.90
C LEU A 150 -9.04 5.73 -5.83
N GLN A 151 -9.73 6.44 -4.92
CA GLN A 151 -10.55 5.82 -3.87
C GLN A 151 -11.84 5.14 -4.37
N ARG A 152 -12.25 5.38 -5.62
CA ARG A 152 -13.49 4.85 -6.23
C ARG A 152 -13.21 3.55 -6.96
#